data_AF-A0A173R558-F1
#
_entry.id   AF-A0A173R558-F1
#
_cell.length_a   1.000
_cell.length_b   1.000
_cell.length_c   1.000
_cell.angle_alpha   90.00
_cell.angle_beta   90.00
_cell.angle_gamma   90.00
#
_symmetry.space_group_name_H-M   'P 1'
#
loop_
_entity.id
_entity.type
_entity.pdbx_description
1 polymer ?
#
loop_
_entity_poly.entity_id
_entity_poly.type
_entity_poly.pdbx_seq_one_letter_code
_entity_poly.pdbx_strand_id
1 'polypeptide(L)'
;MREERETCGVPSGIRLMNLLRERLTEIMDRERVNRTSIHLYCTGPYWVAFECSAYQLYRAFPDSETMPLRLFAYPFPIVMVSVTDRSLRSYARKHILRRDESDYKLLTVPGFSLADYREWHAGEVEGLPLLSERV
;
A
#
# COMPACT_ATOMS: atom_id res chain seq x y z
N MET A 1 15.99 24.55 10.37
CA MET A 1 16.91 23.44 10.67
C MET A 1 16.26 22.18 10.14
N ARG A 2 16.88 21.52 9.17
CA ARG A 2 16.38 20.27 8.59
C ARG A 2 16.76 19.15 9.55
N GLU A 3 15.78 18.50 10.15
CA GLU A 3 16.00 17.11 10.55
C GLU A 3 16.18 16.31 9.26
N GLU A 4 17.43 16.14 8.87
CA GLU A 4 17.85 14.87 8.29
C GLU A 4 17.39 13.82 9.30
N ARG A 5 16.20 13.25 9.08
CA ARG A 5 15.75 12.09 9.82
C ARG A 5 16.68 10.97 9.40
N GLU A 6 17.80 10.89 10.10
CA GLU A 6 18.60 9.69 10.25
C GLU A 6 17.62 8.52 10.32
N THR A 7 17.83 7.60 9.40
CA THR A 7 17.21 6.29 9.31
C THR A 7 17.18 5.66 10.70
N CYS A 8 16.05 5.80 11.40
CA CYS A 8 15.75 4.97 12.56
C CYS A 8 15.93 3.51 12.10
N GLY A 9 16.96 2.85 12.64
CA GLY A 9 17.72 1.71 12.06
C GLY A 9 16.97 0.41 11.78
N VAL A 10 15.65 0.44 11.72
CA VAL A 10 14.79 -0.68 11.33
C VAL A 10 14.62 -0.66 9.80
N PRO A 11 15.07 -1.71 9.09
CA PRO A 11 14.91 -1.81 7.64
C PRO A 11 13.44 -1.74 7.19
N SER A 12 13.20 -1.25 5.97
CA SER A 12 11.84 -1.11 5.43
C SER A 12 11.04 -2.40 5.42
N GLY A 13 11.68 -3.53 5.10
CA GLY A 13 11.06 -4.85 5.19
C GLY A 13 10.59 -5.19 6.61
N ILE A 14 11.38 -4.87 7.65
CA ILE A 14 10.98 -5.12 9.04
C ILE A 14 9.81 -4.22 9.44
N ARG A 15 9.81 -2.95 9.02
CA ARG A 15 8.68 -2.03 9.24
C ARG A 15 7.40 -2.53 8.60
N LEU A 16 7.48 -3.01 7.35
CA LEU A 16 6.35 -3.61 6.64
C LEU A 16 5.84 -4.86 7.37
N MET A 17 6.73 -5.76 7.78
CA MET A 17 6.34 -6.98 8.48
C MET A 17 5.69 -6.68 9.84
N ASN A 18 6.16 -5.67 10.57
CA ASN A 18 5.53 -5.25 11.83
C ASN A 18 4.15 -4.63 11.58
N LEU A 19 4.02 -3.75 10.58
CA LEU A 19 2.74 -3.18 10.18
C LEU A 19 1.70 -4.27 9.86
N LEU A 20 2.09 -5.26 9.04
CA LEU A 20 1.20 -6.36 8.67
C LEU A 20 0.90 -7.26 9.88
N ARG A 21 1.88 -7.58 10.72
CA ARG A 21 1.66 -8.38 11.93
C ARG A 21 0.64 -7.74 12.87
N GLU A 22 0.71 -6.43 13.05
CA GLU A 22 -0.09 -5.71 14.04
C GLU A 22 -1.45 -5.26 13.50
N ARG A 23 -1.52 -4.86 12.22
CA ARG A 23 -2.69 -4.14 11.69
C ARG A 23 -3.29 -4.72 10.42
N LEU A 24 -2.90 -5.92 9.99
CA LEU A 24 -3.44 -6.53 8.76
C LEU A 24 -4.97 -6.55 8.74
N THR A 25 -5.62 -7.04 9.80
CA THR A 25 -7.10 -7.12 9.85
C THR A 25 -7.75 -5.76 9.70
N GLU A 26 -7.27 -4.75 10.43
CA GLU A 26 -7.75 -3.36 10.33
C GLU A 26 -7.59 -2.80 8.92
N ILE A 27 -6.44 -3.05 8.29
CA ILE A 27 -6.14 -2.62 6.93
C ILE A 27 -7.11 -3.28 5.94
N MET A 28 -7.31 -4.59 6.02
CA MET A 28 -8.16 -5.31 5.07
C MET A 28 -9.64 -4.97 5.24
N ASP A 29 -10.12 -4.81 6.47
CA ASP A 29 -11.50 -4.38 6.74
C ASP A 29 -11.78 -3.00 6.15
N ARG A 30 -10.80 -2.09 6.25
CA ARG A 30 -10.87 -0.76 5.64
C ARG A 30 -10.88 -0.83 4.12
N GLU A 31 -9.97 -1.60 3.52
CA GLU A 31 -9.84 -1.68 2.06
C GLU A 31 -11.05 -2.33 1.38
N ARG A 32 -11.76 -3.23 2.07
CA ARG A 32 -12.96 -3.92 1.53
C ARG A 32 -14.04 -2.98 0.99
N VAL A 33 -14.18 -1.80 1.60
CA VAL A 33 -15.21 -0.80 1.23
C VAL A 33 -14.60 0.50 0.69
N ASN A 34 -13.27 0.57 0.62
CA ASN A 34 -12.56 1.77 0.19
C ASN A 34 -12.67 1.96 -1.33
N ARG A 35 -13.22 3.09 -1.76
CA ARG A 35 -13.34 3.43 -3.19
C ARG A 35 -12.79 4.80 -3.56
N THR A 36 -12.55 5.67 -2.60
CA THR A 36 -12.30 7.11 -2.86
C THR A 36 -11.15 7.67 -2.04
N SER A 37 -10.34 6.80 -1.44
CA SER A 37 -9.22 7.22 -0.61
C SER A 37 -8.01 6.33 -0.81
N ILE A 38 -6.82 6.90 -0.64
CA ILE A 38 -5.56 6.14 -0.60
C ILE A 38 -5.01 6.22 0.82
N HIS A 39 -4.96 5.05 1.47
CA HIS A 39 -4.38 4.86 2.79
C HIS A 39 -2.91 4.48 2.62
N LEU A 40 -2.01 5.33 3.11
CA LEU A 40 -0.57 5.18 2.94
C LEU A 40 0.10 4.97 4.28
N TYR A 41 0.98 3.97 4.34
CA TYR A 41 1.72 3.60 5.54
C TYR A 41 3.23 3.75 5.29
N CYS A 42 3.92 4.40 6.22
CA CYS A 42 5.33 4.65 6.10
C CYS A 42 6.15 3.40 6.44
N THR A 43 7.07 3.02 5.54
CA THR A 43 8.06 1.95 5.78
C THR A 43 9.48 2.51 5.72
N GLY A 44 9.65 3.80 6.05
CA GLY A 44 10.93 4.51 6.01
C GLY A 44 11.04 5.41 4.78
N PRO A 45 11.90 5.12 3.79
CA PRO A 45 12.01 5.89 2.55
C PRO A 45 10.84 5.65 1.57
N TYR A 46 9.99 4.65 1.84
CA TYR A 46 8.85 4.28 1.01
C TYR A 46 7.53 4.44 1.77
N TRP A 47 6.47 4.63 0.99
CA TRP A 47 5.08 4.59 1.43
C TRP A 47 4.37 3.46 0.70
N VAL A 48 3.60 2.66 1.43
CA VAL A 48 2.89 1.51 0.89
C VAL A 48 1.39 1.66 1.04
N ALA A 49 0.64 1.14 0.08
CA ALA A 49 -0.80 0.97 0.11
C ALA A 49 -1.16 -0.47 -0.23
N PHE A 50 -2.37 -0.90 0.16
CA PHE A 50 -2.88 -2.24 -0.06
C PHE A 50 -4.21 -2.20 -0.82
N GLU A 51 -4.48 -3.22 -1.62
CA GLU A 51 -5.76 -3.45 -2.31
C GLU A 51 -6.32 -2.23 -3.07
N CYS A 52 -7.49 -1.72 -2.68
CA CYS A 52 -8.16 -0.62 -3.37
C CYS A 52 -7.35 0.67 -3.30
N SER A 53 -6.68 0.94 -2.18
CA SER A 53 -5.69 2.01 -2.06
C SER A 53 -4.48 1.73 -2.97
N ALA A 54 -4.00 0.49 -3.04
CA ALA A 54 -2.87 0.12 -3.89
C ALA A 54 -3.18 0.36 -5.38
N TYR A 55 -4.36 -0.05 -5.84
CA TYR A 55 -4.80 0.17 -7.22
C TYR A 55 -4.88 1.67 -7.57
N GLN A 56 -5.43 2.48 -6.68
CA GLN A 56 -5.50 3.93 -6.89
C GLN A 56 -4.11 4.57 -6.85
N LEU A 57 -3.20 4.05 -6.02
CA LEU A 57 -1.82 4.48 -5.98
C LEU A 57 -1.10 4.14 -7.28
N TYR A 58 -1.25 2.90 -7.78
CA TYR A 58 -0.71 2.45 -9.06
C TYR A 58 -1.16 3.36 -10.22
N ARG A 59 -2.46 3.71 -10.26
CA ARG A 59 -3.00 4.63 -11.28
C ARG A 59 -2.45 6.05 -11.17
N ALA A 60 -2.12 6.50 -9.95
CA ALA A 60 -1.64 7.85 -9.69
C ALA A 60 -0.12 8.01 -9.89
N PHE A 61 0.65 6.93 -9.80
CA PHE A 61 2.11 6.93 -9.81
C PHE A 61 2.65 5.90 -10.81
N PRO A 62 3.01 6.32 -12.05
CA PRO A 62 3.57 5.42 -13.06
C PRO A 62 4.90 4.77 -12.64
N ASP A 63 5.63 5.38 -11.70
CA ASP A 63 6.89 4.89 -11.14
C ASP A 63 6.70 4.01 -9.89
N SER A 64 5.46 3.64 -9.55
CA SER A 64 5.17 2.78 -8.41
C SER A 64 5.63 1.34 -8.63
N GLU A 65 5.98 0.66 -7.55
CA GLU A 65 6.32 -0.76 -7.56
C GLU A 65 5.15 -1.58 -7.00
N THR A 66 4.59 -2.47 -7.81
CA THR A 66 3.53 -3.41 -7.43
C THR A 66 4.14 -4.72 -6.96
N MET A 67 3.70 -5.22 -5.81
CA MET A 67 4.15 -6.48 -5.24
C MET A 67 2.96 -7.28 -4.72
N PRO A 68 2.63 -8.42 -5.33
CA PRO A 68 1.64 -9.33 -4.81
C PRO A 68 2.24 -10.12 -3.61
N LEU A 69 1.45 -10.26 -2.55
CA LEU A 69 1.84 -10.83 -1.27
C LEU A 69 0.96 -12.03 -0.93
N ARG A 70 1.57 -13.04 -0.31
CA ARG A 70 0.86 -14.20 0.23
C ARG A 70 1.22 -14.33 1.70
N LEU A 71 0.25 -14.02 2.56
CA LEU A 71 0.45 -13.98 4.01
C LEU A 71 -0.15 -15.23 4.63
N PHE A 72 0.59 -15.91 5.52
CA PHE A 72 0.11 -17.13 6.17
C PHE A 72 -1.19 -16.91 6.97
N ALA A 73 -1.38 -15.72 7.54
CA ALA A 73 -2.54 -15.36 8.33
C ALA A 73 -3.74 -14.86 7.51
N TYR A 74 -3.68 -14.88 6.16
CA TYR A 74 -4.75 -14.37 5.31
C TYR A 74 -5.01 -15.30 4.11
N PRO A 75 -6.28 -15.70 3.87
CA PRO A 75 -6.59 -16.80 2.95
C PRO A 75 -6.45 -16.44 1.46
N PHE A 76 -6.38 -15.16 1.11
CA PHE A 76 -6.28 -14.69 -0.26
C PHE A 76 -4.95 -13.95 -0.49
N PRO A 77 -4.41 -13.92 -1.72
CA PRO A 77 -3.30 -13.02 -2.01
C PRO A 77 -3.73 -11.57 -1.78
N ILE A 78 -2.76 -10.73 -1.41
CA ILE A 78 -2.94 -9.30 -1.19
C ILE A 78 -2.04 -8.56 -2.17
N VAL A 79 -2.52 -7.50 -2.82
CA VAL A 79 -1.64 -6.66 -3.65
C VAL A 79 -1.22 -5.42 -2.87
N MET A 80 0.09 -5.21 -2.80
CA MET A 80 0.70 -4.00 -2.24
C MET A 80 1.30 -3.17 -3.37
N VAL A 81 1.19 -1.85 -3.28
CA VAL A 81 1.90 -0.92 -4.15
C VAL A 81 2.72 0.02 -3.30
N SER A 82 3.94 0.33 -3.73
CA SER A 82 4.85 1.22 -3.03
C SER A 82 5.33 2.38 -3.91
N VAL A 83 5.57 3.52 -3.27
CA VAL A 83 6.15 4.72 -3.88
C VAL A 83 7.20 5.31 -2.96
N THR A 84 8.13 6.08 -3.53
CA THR A 84 9.13 6.80 -2.71
C THR A 84 8.50 8.00 -2.00
N ASP A 85 9.03 8.35 -0.82
CA ASP A 85 8.65 9.59 -0.12
C ASP A 85 8.83 10.84 -1.02
N ARG A 86 9.83 10.81 -1.91
CA ARG A 86 10.07 11.89 -2.89
C ARG A 86 8.92 12.02 -3.88
N SER A 87 8.50 10.92 -4.52
CA SER A 87 7.39 10.92 -5.48
C SER A 87 6.09 11.35 -4.79
N LEU A 88 5.82 10.81 -3.60
CA LEU A 88 4.62 11.15 -2.82
C LEU A 88 4.58 12.64 -2.43
N ARG A 89 5.69 13.22 -1.96
CA ARG A 89 5.75 14.66 -1.63
C ARG A 89 5.50 15.55 -2.86
N SER A 90 6.02 15.15 -4.02
CA SER A 90 5.77 15.87 -5.27
C SER A 90 4.29 15.86 -5.64
N TYR A 91 3.65 14.70 -5.51
CA TYR A 91 2.21 14.53 -5.76
C TYR A 91 1.36 15.32 -4.76
N ALA A 92 1.65 15.22 -3.46
CA ALA A 92 0.93 15.90 -2.38
C ALA A 92 0.89 17.43 -2.53
N ARG A 93 1.92 18.04 -3.13
CA ARG A 93 1.91 19.50 -3.41
C ARG A 93 0.82 19.94 -4.38
N LYS A 94 0.28 19.01 -5.17
CA LYS A 94 -0.73 19.27 -6.20
C LYS A 94 -2.11 18.70 -5.85
N HIS A 95 -2.22 17.98 -4.73
CA HIS A 95 -3.40 17.19 -4.37
C HIS A 95 -3.79 17.36 -2.90
N ILE A 96 -5.04 17.02 -2.57
CA ILE A 96 -5.58 17.21 -1.22
C ILE A 96 -5.21 16.01 -0.33
N LEU A 97 -4.35 16.26 0.66
CA LEU A 97 -4.12 15.38 1.80
C LEU A 97 -5.21 15.63 2.87
N ARG A 98 -5.97 14.60 3.23
CA ARG A 98 -6.92 14.64 4.35
C ARG A 98 -6.23 14.44 5.70
N ARG A 99 -5.15 13.65 5.73
CA ARG A 99 -4.28 13.46 6.90
C ARG A 99 -2.84 13.34 6.43
N ASP A 100 -1.95 14.01 7.15
CA ASP A 100 -0.51 14.06 6.87
C ASP A 100 0.26 13.79 8.18
N GLU A 101 0.28 12.53 8.61
CA GLU A 101 0.99 12.08 9.81
C GLU A 101 2.34 11.46 9.40
N SER A 102 3.24 11.28 10.37
CA SER A 102 4.60 10.79 10.10
C SER A 102 4.66 9.37 9.56
N ASP A 103 3.74 8.53 9.98
CA ASP A 103 3.67 7.10 9.70
C ASP A 103 2.41 6.70 8.91
N TYR A 104 1.46 7.64 8.76
CA TYR A 104 0.20 7.41 8.07
C TYR A 104 -0.26 8.66 7.30
N LYS A 105 -0.69 8.47 6.05
CA LYS A 105 -1.25 9.54 5.23
C LYS A 105 -2.53 9.08 4.56
N LEU A 106 -3.43 10.04 4.35
CA LEU A 106 -4.71 9.81 3.70
C LEU A 106 -4.91 10.81 2.56
N LEU A 107 -5.00 10.31 1.34
CA LEU A 107 -5.34 11.09 0.16
C LEU A 107 -6.80 10.88 -0.24
N THR A 108 -7.44 11.92 -0.77
CA THR A 108 -8.73 11.77 -1.48
C THR A 108 -8.49 11.72 -2.96
N VAL A 109 -9.15 10.79 -3.62
CA VAL A 109 -9.01 10.54 -5.04
C VAL A 109 -10.36 10.24 -5.66
N PRO A 110 -10.55 10.51 -6.96
CA PRO A 110 -11.75 10.09 -7.67
C PRO A 110 -11.94 8.58 -7.56
N GLY A 111 -13.19 8.15 -7.46
CA GLY A 111 -13.51 6.73 -7.39
C GLY A 111 -13.07 5.95 -8.64
N PHE A 112 -13.06 4.63 -8.52
CA PHE A 112 -12.71 3.72 -9.61
C PHE A 112 -13.79 2.66 -9.82
N SER A 113 -13.77 2.02 -10.99
CA SER A 113 -14.62 0.88 -11.32
C SER A 113 -14.12 -0.38 -10.61
N LEU A 114 -15.01 -1.07 -9.88
CA LEU A 114 -14.65 -2.30 -9.19
C LEU A 114 -14.24 -3.42 -10.18
N ALA A 115 -14.74 -3.38 -11.42
CA ALA A 115 -14.35 -4.33 -12.45
C ALA A 115 -12.87 -4.16 -12.82
N ASP A 116 -12.44 -2.92 -13.07
CA ASP A 116 -11.07 -2.59 -13.46
C ASP A 116 -10.08 -2.95 -12.34
N TYR A 117 -10.45 -2.72 -11.07
CA TYR A 117 -9.67 -3.18 -9.93
C TYR A 117 -9.55 -4.71 -9.88
N ARG A 118 -10.65 -5.44 -10.10
CA ARG A 118 -10.65 -6.91 -10.06
C ARG A 118 -9.80 -7.50 -11.19
N GLU A 119 -9.89 -6.92 -12.38
CA GLU A 119 -9.06 -7.31 -13.53
C GLU A 119 -7.58 -7.06 -13.24
N TRP A 120 -7.23 -5.86 -12.76
CA TRP A 120 -5.87 -5.54 -12.35
C TRP A 120 -5.37 -6.50 -11.27
N HIS A 121 -6.12 -6.68 -10.18
CA HIS A 121 -5.74 -7.57 -9.08
C HIS A 121 -5.53 -9.00 -9.57
N ALA A 122 -6.43 -9.54 -10.41
CA ALA A 122 -6.31 -10.89 -10.96
C ALA A 122 -5.01 -11.06 -11.75
N GLY A 123 -4.63 -10.07 -12.56
CA GLY A 123 -3.37 -10.05 -13.30
C GLY A 123 -2.14 -10.03 -12.37
N GLU A 124 -2.16 -9.21 -11.32
CA GLU A 124 -1.02 -9.11 -10.39
C GLU A 124 -0.80 -10.40 -9.57
N VAL A 125 -1.85 -11.17 -9.29
CA VAL A 125 -1.75 -12.38 -8.44
C VAL A 125 -1.66 -13.70 -9.23
N GLU A 126 -1.80 -13.67 -10.56
CA GLU A 126 -1.85 -14.88 -11.41
C GLU A 126 -0.59 -15.76 -11.26
N GLY A 127 0.58 -15.15 -11.07
CA GLY A 127 1.86 -15.85 -10.92
C GLY A 127 2.22 -16.28 -9.50
N LEU A 128 1.39 -15.98 -8.49
CA LEU A 128 1.71 -16.34 -7.11
C LEU A 128 1.53 -17.84 -6.88
N PRO A 129 2.56 -18.57 -6.38
CA PRO A 129 2.44 -19.99 -6.12
C PRO A 129 1.30 -20.25 -5.14
N LEU A 130 0.53 -21.31 -5.40
CA LEU A 130 -0.44 -21.82 -4.43
C LEU A 130 0.32 -22.25 -3.17
N LEU A 131 -0.19 -21.92 -1.97
CA LEU A 131 0.26 -22.62 -0.76
C LEU A 131 -0.22 -24.05 -0.93
N SER A 132 0.61 -24.95 -1.44
CA SER A 132 0.24 -26.36 -1.43
C SER A 132 0.11 -26.79 0.02
N GLU A 133 -1.05 -27.29 0.42
CA GLU A 133 -1.18 -28.12 1.61
C GLU A 133 -0.23 -29.31 1.45
N ARG A 134 0.95 -29.20 2.04
CA ARG A 134 1.85 -30.32 2.29
C ARG A 134 2.28 -30.24 3.74
N VAL A 135 1.46 -30.85 4.59
CA VAL A 135 1.91 -31.56 5.78
C VAL A 135 1.36 -32.97 5.68
#